data_AF-E6PXW0-F1
#
_entry.id   AF-E6PXW0-F1
#
_cell.length_a   1.000
_cell.length_b   1.000
_cell.length_c   1.000
_cell.angle_alpha   90.00
_cell.angle_beta   90.00
_cell.angle_gamma   90.00
#
_symmetry.space_group_name_H-M   'P 1'
#
loop_
_entity.id
_entity.type
_entity.pdbx_description
1 polymer ?
#
loop_
_entity_poly.entity_id
_entity_poly.type
_entity_poly.pdbx_seq_one_letter_code
_entity_poly.pdbx_strand_id
1 'polypeptide(L)'
;MFLDARAPDQPAKYSRSEVKKMIHDAKTSEDLSRLANYFDYQALEFQQKAEEQTKELQRLLALSYHARSYPTQVERTRDLLSRYRAKAHESSVRADAYRQRITAKDQRK
;
A
#
# COMPACT_ATOMS: atom_id res chain seq x y z
N MET A 1 -8.27 -37.95 2.68
CA MET A 1 -8.26 -36.78 3.57
C MET A 1 -6.96 -36.04 3.33
N PHE A 2 -6.96 -34.79 2.85
CA PHE A 2 -5.97 -33.73 3.15
C PHE A 2 -6.52 -32.43 2.54
N LEU A 3 -7.32 -31.73 3.34
CA LEU A 3 -7.67 -30.33 3.11
C LEU A 3 -6.64 -29.50 3.89
N ASP A 4 -5.50 -29.17 3.28
CA ASP A 4 -4.62 -28.12 3.79
C ASP A 4 -4.77 -26.87 2.92
N ALA A 5 -5.97 -26.31 3.02
CA ALA A 5 -6.22 -24.92 2.67
C ALA A 5 -5.59 -24.05 3.76
N ARG A 6 -4.46 -23.40 3.45
CA ARG A 6 -3.97 -22.19 4.15
C ARG A 6 -2.82 -21.55 3.37
N ALA A 7 -3.07 -21.24 2.11
CA ALA A 7 -2.40 -20.10 1.52
C ALA A 7 -3.00 -18.83 2.16
N PRO A 8 -2.26 -17.96 2.85
CA PRO A 8 -2.72 -16.60 3.07
C PRO A 8 -2.39 -15.79 1.80
N ASP A 9 -2.94 -16.18 0.65
CA ASP A 9 -2.60 -15.56 -0.65
C ASP A 9 -3.22 -14.18 -0.85
N GLN A 10 -4.08 -13.73 0.08
CA GLN A 10 -4.54 -12.35 0.14
C GLN A 10 -4.59 -11.91 1.60
N PRO A 11 -3.99 -10.76 1.96
CA PRO A 11 -4.15 -10.24 3.31
C PRO A 11 -5.60 -9.91 3.57
N ALA A 12 -6.03 -10.13 4.81
CA ALA A 12 -7.38 -9.84 5.24
C ALA A 12 -7.73 -8.38 4.87
N LYS A 13 -8.80 -8.21 4.09
CA LYS A 13 -9.32 -6.88 3.75
C LYS A 13 -9.97 -6.29 4.99
N TYR A 14 -9.18 -5.60 5.79
CA TYR A 14 -9.68 -4.88 6.95
C TYR A 14 -10.40 -3.60 6.51
N SER A 15 -11.59 -3.38 7.04
CA SER A 15 -12.26 -2.09 6.99
C SER A 15 -11.48 -1.04 7.79
N ARG A 16 -11.75 0.25 7.52
CA ARG A 16 -11.06 1.36 8.21
C ARG A 16 -11.27 1.32 9.73
N SER A 17 -12.46 0.92 10.18
CA SER A 17 -12.78 0.74 11.59
C SER A 17 -12.00 -0.41 12.22
N GLU A 18 -11.84 -1.53 11.52
CA GLU A 18 -11.05 -2.67 11.99
C GLU A 18 -9.57 -2.32 12.10
N VAL A 19 -9.00 -1.64 11.10
CA VAL A 19 -7.60 -1.19 11.17
C VAL A 19 -7.40 -0.24 12.35
N LYS A 20 -8.33 0.71 12.56
CA LYS A 20 -8.25 1.64 13.70
C LYS A 20 -8.28 0.88 15.03
N LYS A 21 -9.13 -0.13 15.14
CA LYS A 21 -9.22 -0.99 16.33
C LYS A 21 -7.93 -1.80 16.52
N MET A 22 -7.39 -2.40 15.46
CA MET A 22 -6.11 -3.12 15.51
C MET A 22 -4.97 -2.22 15.98
N ILE A 23 -4.88 -0.98 15.48
CA ILE A 23 -3.86 -0.01 15.91
C ILE A 23 -4.00 0.31 17.40
N HIS A 24 -5.23 0.49 17.86
CA HIS A 24 -5.52 0.80 19.27
C HIS A 24 -5.23 -0.37 20.20
N ASP A 25 -5.60 -1.58 19.78
CA ASP A 25 -5.53 -2.78 20.60
C ASP A 25 -4.17 -3.49 20.51
N ALA A 26 -3.31 -3.10 19.56
CA ALA A 26 -2.00 -3.72 19.33
C ALA A 26 -1.09 -3.60 20.55
N LYS A 27 -0.96 -4.72 21.26
CA LYS A 27 -0.13 -4.82 22.46
C LYS A 27 0.96 -5.86 22.34
N THR A 28 0.81 -6.86 21.47
CA THR A 28 1.79 -7.94 21.31
C THR A 28 2.69 -7.71 20.09
N SER A 29 3.84 -8.39 20.04
CA SER A 29 4.70 -8.39 18.84
C SER A 29 3.98 -8.96 17.63
N GLU A 30 3.09 -9.93 17.84
CA GLU A 30 2.24 -10.51 16.79
C GLU A 30 1.24 -9.49 16.23
N ASP A 31 0.57 -8.69 17.09
CA ASP A 31 -0.36 -7.64 16.63
C ASP A 31 0.37 -6.57 15.81
N LEU A 32 1.55 -6.17 16.25
CA LEU A 32 2.40 -5.21 15.54
C LEU A 32 2.87 -5.79 14.19
N SER A 33 3.18 -7.09 14.14
CA SER A 33 3.56 -7.79 12.91
C SER A 33 2.40 -7.82 11.91
N ARG A 34 1.17 -8.10 12.37
CA ARG A 34 -0.04 -8.03 11.53
C ARG A 34 -0.27 -6.62 10.98
N LEU A 35 -0.05 -5.58 11.77
CA LEU A 35 -0.13 -4.19 11.32
C LEU A 35 0.95 -3.86 10.29
N ALA A 36 2.19 -4.29 10.50
CA ALA A 36 3.28 -4.11 9.54
C ALA A 36 2.91 -4.73 8.18
N ASN A 37 2.50 -6.00 8.18
CA ASN A 37 2.09 -6.73 6.98
C ASN A 37 0.91 -6.06 6.26
N TYR A 38 -0.06 -5.53 7.01
CA TYR A 38 -1.18 -4.78 6.42
C TYR A 38 -0.69 -3.53 5.67
N PHE A 39 0.20 -2.75 6.29
CA PHE A 39 0.74 -1.54 5.68
C PHE A 39 1.70 -1.83 4.52
N ASP A 40 2.45 -2.93 4.57
CA ASP A 40 3.26 -3.41 3.43
C ASP A 40 2.37 -3.71 2.23
N TYR A 41 1.27 -4.42 2.45
CA TYR A 41 0.34 -4.72 1.38
C TYR A 41 -0.34 -3.46 0.82
N GLN A 42 -0.73 -2.52 1.68
CA GLN A 42 -1.21 -1.21 1.21
C GLN A 42 -0.15 -0.48 0.36
N ALA A 43 1.12 -0.55 0.76
CA ALA A 43 2.21 0.03 -0.02
C ALA A 43 2.30 -0.62 -1.42
N LEU A 44 2.22 -1.95 -1.48
CA LEU A 44 2.22 -2.71 -2.73
C LEU A 44 1.03 -2.35 -3.63
N GLU A 45 -0.20 -2.29 -3.09
CA GLU A 45 -1.38 -1.89 -3.86
C GLU A 45 -1.24 -0.48 -4.46
N PHE A 46 -0.66 0.47 -3.71
CA PHE A 46 -0.43 1.81 -4.23
C PHE A 46 0.73 1.86 -5.24
N GLN A 47 1.75 1.02 -5.09
CA GLN A 47 2.81 0.87 -6.09
C GLN A 47 2.25 0.33 -7.41
N GLN A 48 1.45 -0.73 -7.37
CA GLN A 48 0.79 -1.27 -8.57
C GLN A 48 -0.09 -0.23 -9.26
N LYS A 49 -0.89 0.52 -8.51
CA LYS A 49 -1.68 1.64 -9.07
C LYS A 49 -0.79 2.73 -9.67
N ALA A 50 0.33 3.05 -9.05
CA ALA A 50 1.29 4.00 -9.61
C ALA A 50 1.92 3.49 -10.91
N GLU A 51 2.23 2.19 -11.01
CA GLU A 51 2.73 1.58 -12.25
C GLU A 51 1.70 1.64 -13.38
N GLU A 52 0.42 1.35 -13.09
CA GLU A 52 -0.68 1.51 -14.05
C GLU A 52 -0.77 2.94 -14.57
N GLN A 53 -0.72 3.94 -13.68
CA GLN A 53 -0.74 5.36 -14.10
C GLN A 53 0.53 5.74 -14.87
N THR A 54 1.68 5.11 -14.59
CA THR A 54 2.91 5.33 -15.35
C THR A 54 2.76 4.83 -16.79
N LYS A 55 2.20 3.62 -16.97
CA LYS A 55 1.91 3.05 -18.30
C LYS A 55 0.90 3.92 -19.06
N GLU A 56 -0.15 4.39 -18.38
CA GLU A 56 -1.12 5.30 -18.98
C GLU A 56 -0.48 6.63 -19.39
N LEU A 57 0.35 7.22 -18.54
CA LEU A 57 1.07 8.46 -18.87
C LEU A 57 1.97 8.26 -20.11
N GLN A 58 2.71 7.15 -20.18
CA GLN A 58 3.51 6.82 -21.36
C GLN A 58 2.65 6.68 -22.62
N ARG A 59 1.51 6.01 -22.53
CA ARG A 59 0.54 5.89 -23.63
C ARG A 59 0.05 7.26 -24.09
N LEU A 60 -0.31 8.15 -23.15
CA LEU A 60 -0.80 9.48 -23.48
C LEU A 60 0.27 10.34 -24.16
N LEU A 61 1.53 10.22 -23.73
CA LEU A 61 2.66 10.97 -24.29
C LEU A 61 3.14 10.42 -25.65
N ALA A 62 2.87 9.15 -25.96
CA ALA A 62 3.27 8.51 -27.21
C ALA A 62 2.34 8.80 -28.40
N LEU A 63 1.19 9.46 -28.18
CA LEU A 63 0.21 9.71 -29.24
C LEU A 63 0.64 10.90 -30.10
N SER A 64 0.61 10.72 -31.42
CA SER A 64 1.00 11.74 -32.40
C SER A 64 -0.03 12.88 -32.52
N TYR A 65 -1.31 12.59 -32.28
CA TYR A 65 -2.38 13.58 -32.28
C TYR A 65 -2.97 13.75 -30.88
N HIS A 66 -2.98 15.00 -30.41
CA HIS A 66 -3.44 15.36 -29.07
C HIS A 66 -4.80 16.04 -29.16
N ALA A 67 -5.87 15.38 -28.71
CA ALA A 67 -7.17 16.03 -28.58
C ALA A 67 -7.13 17.12 -27.49
N ARG A 68 -8.01 18.12 -27.53
CA ARG A 68 -8.02 19.24 -26.55
C ARG A 68 -8.14 18.80 -25.08
N SER A 69 -8.68 17.61 -24.81
CA SER A 69 -8.80 17.02 -23.46
C SER A 69 -7.52 16.33 -22.96
N TYR A 70 -6.49 16.17 -23.79
CA TYR A 70 -5.26 15.47 -23.41
C TYR A 70 -4.39 16.21 -22.39
N PRO A 71 -4.14 17.53 -22.51
CA PRO A 71 -3.32 18.24 -21.53
C PRO A 71 -3.84 18.07 -20.10
N THR A 72 -5.17 18.17 -19.91
CA THR A 72 -5.81 17.97 -18.61
C THR A 72 -5.79 16.51 -18.16
N GLN A 73 -5.86 15.54 -19.09
CA GLN A 73 -5.72 14.12 -18.78
C GLN A 73 -4.28 13.77 -18.37
N VAL A 74 -3.27 14.29 -19.06
CA VAL A 74 -1.84 14.10 -18.74
C VAL A 74 -1.52 14.67 -17.35
N GLU A 75 -1.99 15.89 -17.05
CA GLU A 75 -1.83 16.51 -15.73
C GLU A 75 -2.52 15.69 -14.64
N ARG A 76 -3.77 15.27 -14.86
CA ARG A 76 -4.51 14.43 -13.92
C ARG A 76 -3.80 13.09 -13.66
N THR A 77 -3.24 12.46 -14.70
CA THR A 77 -2.50 11.21 -14.56
C THR A 77 -1.19 11.42 -13.78
N ARG A 78 -0.49 12.54 -13.99
CA ARG A 78 0.69 12.92 -13.19
C ARG A 78 0.33 13.13 -11.71
N ASP A 79 -0.78 13.81 -11.44
CA ASP A 79 -1.28 14.01 -10.08
C ASP A 79 -1.63 12.69 -9.39
N LEU A 80 -2.32 11.80 -10.08
CA LEU A 80 -2.65 10.47 -9.56
C LEU A 80 -1.37 9.66 -9.28
N LEU A 81 -0.40 9.68 -10.21
CA LEU A 81 0.88 9.02 -10.04
C LEU A 81 1.61 9.53 -8.79
N SER A 82 1.72 10.85 -8.63
CA SER A 82 2.34 11.48 -7.46
C SER A 82 1.64 11.08 -6.16
N ARG A 83 0.31 11.14 -6.13
CA ARG A 83 -0.50 10.75 -4.96
C ARG A 83 -0.32 9.28 -4.59
N TYR A 84 -0.31 8.36 -5.55
CA TYR A 84 -0.13 6.94 -5.27
C TYR A 84 1.29 6.63 -4.78
N ARG A 85 2.32 7.26 -5.36
CA ARG A 85 3.70 7.13 -4.86
C ARG A 85 3.83 7.64 -3.42
N ALA A 86 3.24 8.80 -3.11
CA ALA A 86 3.23 9.34 -1.75
C ALA A 86 2.55 8.36 -0.76
N LYS A 87 1.37 7.83 -1.11
CA LYS A 87 0.66 6.84 -0.27
C LYS A 87 1.42 5.52 -0.10
N ALA A 88 2.08 5.05 -1.15
CA ALA A 88 2.92 3.86 -1.06
C ALA A 88 4.07 4.10 -0.06
N HIS A 89 4.74 5.24 -0.15
CA HIS A 89 5.81 5.61 0.76
C HIS A 89 5.32 5.76 2.20
N GLU A 90 4.23 6.50 2.43
CA GLU A 90 3.61 6.63 3.77
C GLU A 90 3.25 5.28 4.38
N SER A 91 2.76 4.34 3.58
CA SER A 91 2.41 2.99 4.03
C SER A 91 3.66 2.19 4.39
N SER A 92 4.70 2.23 3.57
CA SER A 92 6.00 1.61 3.87
C SER A 92 6.60 2.14 5.17
N VAL A 93 6.62 3.47 5.35
CA VAL A 93 7.14 4.11 6.57
C VAL A 93 6.36 3.66 7.81
N ARG A 94 5.04 3.49 7.70
CA ARG A 94 4.22 2.95 8.80
C ARG A 94 4.56 1.51 9.10
N ALA A 95 4.74 0.67 8.09
CA ALA A 95 5.13 -0.73 8.28
C ALA A 95 6.47 -0.82 9.03
N ASP A 96 7.46 -0.03 8.61
CA ASP A 96 8.77 0.02 9.24
C ASP A 96 8.71 0.52 10.69
N ALA A 97 7.85 1.51 10.98
CA ALA A 97 7.63 1.97 12.35
C ALA A 97 7.08 0.86 13.27
N TYR A 98 6.20 -0.01 12.76
CA TYR A 98 5.72 -1.16 13.54
C TYR A 98 6.81 -2.21 13.73
N ARG A 99 7.63 -2.48 12.71
CA ARG A 99 8.78 -3.40 12.82
C ARG A 99 9.79 -2.92 13.86
N GLN A 100 10.13 -1.64 13.86
CA GLN A 100 11.01 -1.04 14.87
C GLN A 100 10.45 -1.20 16.28
N ARG A 101 9.13 -1.05 16.46
CA ARG A 101 8.46 -1.28 17.77
C ARG A 101 8.54 -2.73 18.22
N ILE A 102 8.50 -3.70 17.31
CA ILE A 102 8.69 -5.12 17.62
C ILE A 102 10.12 -5.32 18.15
N THR A 103 11.13 -4.89 17.38
CA THR A 103 12.54 -5.04 17.76
C THR A 103 12.84 -4.36 19.10
N ALA A 104 12.34 -3.15 19.33
CA ALA A 104 12.53 -2.43 20.59
C ALA A 104 11.83 -3.11 21.78
N LYS A 105 10.76 -3.87 21.53
CA LYS A 105 10.06 -4.62 22.57
C LYS A 105 10.76 -5.93 22.90
N ASP A 106 11.31 -6.61 21.90
CA ASP A 106 12.06 -7.84 22.10
C ASP A 106 13.38 -7.59 22.86
N GLN A 107 14.02 -6.44 22.67
CA GLN A 107 15.22 -6.03 23.41
C GLN A 107 14.98 -5.67 24.88
N ARG A 108 13.72 -5.48 25.30
CA ARG A 108 13.35 -5.11 26.68
C ARG A 108 12.94 -6.31 27.54
N LYS A 109 12.87 -7.51 26.96
CA LYS A 109 12.65 -8.76 27.68
C LYS A 109 13.98 -9.42 27.99
#